data_AF-A0AB34I515-F1
#
_entry.id   AF-A0AB34I515-F1
#
_cell.length_a   1.000
_cell.length_b   1.000
_cell.length_c   1.000
_cell.angle_alpha   90.00
_cell.angle_beta   90.00
_cell.angle_gamma   90.00
#
_symmetry.space_group_name_H-M   'P 1'
#
loop_
_entity.id
_entity.type
_entity.pdbx_description
1 polymer ?
#
loop_
_entity_poly.entity_id
_entity_poly.type
_entity_poly.pdbx_seq_one_letter_code
_entity_poly.pdbx_strand_id
1 'polypeptide(L)'
;MKNHSILWSRKSTSEWRLSYVNKEFAVCPSYPPIVIVPKAIDDEALRKVATFRHGGRFPVLSYYHKKNGMVIMRSGQPLTGTNGRRCKEDEKLINATLRAGKRGYIIDTRPLNVAQQARAKGGGFEQEAHYPQWRRIHKSIERYHILQESLIKLVEACNDQTHNMDRWLSRLEASNWLTHIKEILTTACLAAQCLDRAALGLRCCMRAFSNCRKRGLLFIVVCGLLIVVASLVAEYRL
;
A
#
# COMPACT_ATOMS: atom_id res chain seq x y z
N MET A 1 9.53 1.65 31.01
CA MET A 1 9.39 1.19 29.62
C MET A 1 7.90 1.19 29.27
N LYS A 2 7.44 2.16 28.47
CA LYS A 2 6.01 2.30 28.14
C LYS A 2 5.72 1.44 26.90
N ASN A 3 4.88 0.43 27.05
CA ASN A 3 4.40 -0.41 25.97
C ASN A 3 3.72 0.47 24.91
N HIS A 4 4.27 0.47 23.69
CA HIS A 4 3.67 1.06 22.48
C HIS A 4 2.44 0.25 21.99
N SER A 5 1.65 -0.29 22.91
CA SER A 5 0.35 -0.90 22.62
C SER A 5 -0.66 0.22 22.33
N ILE A 6 -0.86 0.49 21.04
CA ILE A 6 -2.12 0.92 20.43
C ILE A 6 -2.71 2.19 21.06
N LEU A 7 -2.27 3.35 20.56
CA LEU A 7 -2.96 4.64 20.73
C LEU A 7 -4.25 4.70 19.88
N TRP A 8 -5.16 3.75 20.06
CA TRP A 8 -6.55 3.92 19.64
C TRP A 8 -7.32 4.54 20.81
N SER A 9 -7.21 5.87 20.92
CA SER A 9 -8.01 6.62 21.88
C SER A 9 -9.49 6.31 21.65
N ARG A 10 -10.15 5.86 22.71
CA ARG A 10 -11.51 5.30 22.82
C ARG A 10 -12.63 6.26 22.36
N LYS A 11 -12.31 7.41 21.77
CA LYS A 11 -13.22 8.55 21.61
C LYS A 11 -13.62 8.93 20.17
N SER A 12 -13.19 8.25 19.09
CA SER A 12 -13.55 8.80 17.75
C SER A 12 -13.58 7.91 16.51
N THR A 13 -14.03 6.64 16.53
CA THR A 13 -14.55 6.08 15.25
C THR A 13 -15.71 5.11 15.47
N SER A 14 -16.94 5.52 15.15
CA SER A 14 -18.10 4.62 15.06
C SER A 14 -18.07 3.73 13.81
N GLU A 15 -17.18 4.03 12.85
CA GLU A 15 -17.13 3.40 11.52
C GLU A 15 -16.17 2.20 11.42
N TRP A 16 -15.25 2.02 12.36
CA TRP A 16 -14.25 0.93 12.35
C TRP A 16 -14.38 0.04 13.58
N ARG A 17 -14.03 -1.24 13.43
CA ARG A 17 -14.01 -2.24 14.50
C ARG A 17 -12.71 -3.04 14.49
N LEU A 18 -12.35 -3.56 15.66
CA LEU A 18 -11.35 -4.62 15.78
C LEU A 18 -11.99 -5.95 15.38
N SER A 19 -11.31 -6.71 14.54
CA SER A 19 -11.67 -8.07 14.16
C SER A 19 -10.60 -9.04 14.65
N TYR A 20 -11.06 -10.16 15.21
CA TYR A 20 -10.24 -11.28 15.68
C TYR A 20 -10.26 -12.45 14.69
N VAL A 21 -10.74 -12.22 13.45
CA VAL A 21 -10.86 -13.25 12.41
C VAL A 21 -9.53 -13.96 12.12
N ASN A 22 -8.41 -13.30 12.40
CA ASN A 22 -7.07 -13.82 12.18
C ASN A 22 -6.31 -14.20 13.47
N LYS A 23 -7.00 -14.38 14.60
CA LYS A 23 -6.37 -14.68 15.91
C LYS A 23 -5.41 -15.87 15.87
N GLU A 24 -5.77 -16.90 15.09
CA GLU A 24 -5.00 -18.13 14.90
C GLU A 24 -4.14 -18.13 13.62
N PHE A 25 -4.01 -16.98 12.95
CA PHE A 25 -3.27 -16.82 11.69
C PHE A 25 -3.79 -17.67 10.51
N ALA A 26 -4.95 -18.33 10.66
CA ALA A 26 -5.54 -19.21 9.66
C ALA A 26 -6.01 -18.49 8.39
N VAL A 27 -6.50 -17.25 8.52
CA VAL A 27 -7.03 -16.47 7.38
C VAL A 27 -5.93 -15.79 6.59
N CYS A 28 -4.93 -15.24 7.29
CA CYS A 28 -3.77 -14.62 6.70
C CYS A 28 -2.55 -14.81 7.62
N PRO A 29 -1.64 -15.76 7.29
CA PRO A 29 -0.45 -16.02 8.10
C PRO A 29 0.51 -14.84 8.24
N SER A 30 0.38 -13.84 7.37
CA SER A 30 1.27 -12.67 7.31
C SER A 30 0.68 -11.39 7.92
N TYR A 31 -0.55 -11.46 8.44
CA TYR A 31 -1.19 -10.36 9.16
C TYR A 31 -1.10 -10.56 10.67
N PRO A 32 -1.22 -9.49 11.47
CA PRO A 32 -1.34 -9.62 12.92
C PRO A 32 -2.62 -10.39 13.32
N PRO A 33 -2.69 -10.89 14.57
CA PRO A 33 -3.86 -11.63 15.06
C PRO A 33 -5.12 -10.78 15.18
N ILE A 34 -4.96 -9.46 15.35
CA ILE A 34 -6.05 -8.48 15.44
C ILE A 34 -5.88 -7.48 14.31
N VAL A 35 -6.93 -7.25 13.54
CA VAL A 35 -6.95 -6.31 12.41
C VAL A 35 -8.08 -5.30 12.57
N ILE A 36 -7.93 -4.12 11.97
CA ILE A 36 -8.96 -3.07 11.97
C ILE A 36 -9.64 -3.05 10.61
N VAL A 37 -10.98 -3.14 10.63
CA VAL A 37 -11.85 -3.26 9.45
C VAL A 37 -13.09 -2.37 9.61
N PRO A 38 -13.83 -2.03 8.54
CA PRO A 38 -15.08 -1.29 8.66
C PRO A 38 -16.11 -2.05 9.51
N LYS A 39 -16.81 -1.33 10.38
CA LYS A 39 -17.81 -1.91 11.31
C LYS A 39 -18.95 -2.62 10.58
N ALA A 40 -19.31 -2.16 9.39
CA ALA A 40 -20.38 -2.71 8.56
C ALA A 40 -20.05 -4.07 7.89
N ILE A 41 -18.81 -4.55 8.00
CA ILE A 41 -18.37 -5.81 7.40
C ILE A 41 -18.22 -6.84 8.51
N ASP A 42 -18.83 -8.00 8.36
CA ASP A 42 -18.73 -9.14 9.28
C ASP A 42 -17.49 -10.00 9.01
N ASP A 43 -17.13 -10.85 9.96
CA ASP A 43 -15.93 -11.70 9.83
C ASP A 43 -16.07 -12.79 8.75
N GLU A 44 -17.30 -13.19 8.41
CA GLU A 44 -17.57 -14.16 7.35
C GLU A 44 -17.27 -13.57 5.97
N ALA A 45 -17.69 -12.33 5.71
CA ALA A 45 -17.30 -11.62 4.51
C ALA A 45 -15.77 -11.47 4.43
N LEU A 46 -15.08 -11.19 5.54
CA LEU A 46 -13.61 -11.11 5.54
C LEU A 46 -12.96 -12.43 5.11
N ARG A 47 -13.48 -13.58 5.56
CA ARG A 47 -12.97 -14.90 5.15
C ARG A 47 -13.12 -15.09 3.64
N LYS A 48 -14.27 -14.73 3.06
CA LYS A 48 -14.48 -14.76 1.60
C LYS A 48 -13.52 -13.83 0.86
N VAL A 49 -13.34 -12.60 1.33
CA VAL A 49 -12.40 -11.65 0.74
C VAL A 49 -10.96 -12.16 0.81
N ALA A 50 -10.58 -12.82 1.90
CA ALA A 50 -9.26 -13.41 2.05
C ALA A 50 -8.98 -14.45 0.95
N THR A 51 -9.98 -15.25 0.54
CA THR A 51 -9.82 -16.19 -0.58
C THR A 51 -9.65 -15.51 -1.94
N PHE A 52 -10.13 -14.27 -2.08
CA PHE A 52 -10.02 -13.47 -3.31
C PHE A 52 -8.74 -12.61 -3.34
N ARG A 53 -8.05 -12.43 -2.22
CA ARG A 53 -6.85 -11.59 -2.11
C ARG A 53 -5.62 -12.45 -1.97
N HIS A 54 -4.57 -12.15 -2.75
CA HIS A 54 -3.36 -12.95 -2.78
C HIS A 54 -2.74 -13.10 -1.37
N GLY A 55 -2.57 -14.35 -0.93
CA GLY A 55 -2.01 -14.69 0.38
C GLY A 55 -2.93 -14.39 1.57
N GLY A 56 -4.25 -14.29 1.36
CA GLY A 56 -5.21 -13.99 2.44
C GLY A 56 -5.19 -12.54 2.90
N ARG A 57 -4.39 -11.67 2.26
CA ARG A 57 -4.15 -10.29 2.70
C ARG A 57 -5.32 -9.40 2.27
N PHE A 58 -6.46 -9.47 2.94
CA PHE A 58 -7.59 -8.60 2.64
C PHE A 58 -7.34 -7.13 3.03
N PRO A 59 -8.10 -6.15 2.51
CA PRO A 59 -8.02 -4.74 2.93
C PRO A 59 -8.16 -4.55 4.44
N VAL A 60 -7.12 -3.99 5.07
CA VAL A 60 -7.10 -3.62 6.49
C VAL A 60 -6.60 -2.19 6.67
N LEU A 61 -7.06 -1.51 7.71
CA LEU A 61 -6.64 -0.13 8.03
C LEU A 61 -5.16 -0.09 8.45
N SER A 62 -4.42 0.84 7.87
CA SER A 62 -3.01 1.14 8.19
C SER A 62 -2.85 2.47 8.90
N TYR A 63 -3.61 3.50 8.49
CA TYR A 63 -3.55 4.85 9.05
C TYR A 63 -4.93 5.52 9.01
N TYR A 64 -5.21 6.34 10.01
CA TYR A 64 -6.45 7.11 10.13
C TYR A 64 -6.11 8.57 10.45
N HIS A 65 -6.45 9.48 9.54
CA HIS A 65 -6.25 10.91 9.72
C HIS A 65 -7.42 11.50 10.50
N LYS A 66 -7.19 11.85 11.77
CA LYS A 66 -8.25 12.28 12.70
C LYS A 66 -9.00 13.54 12.26
N LYS A 67 -8.30 14.50 11.64
CA LYS A 67 -8.86 15.83 11.31
C LYS A 67 -9.97 15.76 10.26
N ASN A 68 -9.82 14.91 9.24
CA ASN A 68 -10.78 14.81 8.12
C ASN A 68 -11.38 13.39 7.95
N GLY A 69 -10.99 12.44 8.80
CA GLY A 69 -11.48 11.06 8.80
C GLY A 69 -11.03 10.24 7.59
N MET A 70 -9.92 10.63 6.95
CA MET A 70 -9.33 9.93 5.80
C MET A 70 -8.53 8.72 6.25
N VAL A 71 -8.38 7.71 5.39
CA VAL A 71 -7.76 6.44 5.76
C VAL A 71 -6.73 5.97 4.74
N ILE A 72 -5.74 5.24 5.21
CA ILE A 72 -4.89 4.42 4.35
C ILE A 72 -5.17 2.98 4.72
N MET A 73 -5.31 2.11 3.72
CA MET A 73 -5.41 0.67 3.94
C MET A 73 -4.21 -0.05 3.32
N ARG A 74 -4.18 -1.36 3.47
CA ARG A 74 -3.20 -2.23 2.79
C ARG A 74 -3.87 -3.55 2.47
N SER A 75 -3.50 -4.17 1.36
CA SER A 75 -3.98 -5.51 0.98
C SER A 75 -3.03 -6.24 0.05
N GLY A 76 -3.38 -7.51 -0.21
CA GLY A 76 -3.01 -8.52 -1.22
C GLY A 76 -3.69 -8.25 -2.57
N GLN A 77 -3.06 -8.56 -3.72
CA GLN A 77 -3.58 -8.23 -5.06
C GLN A 77 -4.87 -9.04 -5.26
N PRO A 78 -5.86 -8.56 -6.03
CA PRO A 78 -7.06 -9.35 -6.22
C PRO A 78 -6.75 -10.51 -7.17
N LEU A 79 -7.39 -11.65 -6.96
CA LEU A 79 -7.24 -12.85 -7.76
C LEU A 79 -8.30 -12.86 -8.88
N THR A 80 -8.27 -11.80 -9.70
CA THR A 80 -9.20 -11.63 -10.84
C THR A 80 -8.90 -12.62 -11.97
N GLY A 81 -7.63 -12.94 -12.18
CA GLY A 81 -7.17 -13.74 -13.32
C GLY A 81 -7.52 -13.16 -14.69
N THR A 82 -7.33 -13.99 -15.72
CA THR A 82 -7.72 -13.69 -17.11
C THR A 82 -9.24 -13.59 -17.25
N ASN A 83 -9.97 -14.50 -16.59
CA ASN A 83 -11.43 -14.62 -16.61
C ASN A 83 -12.17 -13.45 -15.92
N GLY A 84 -11.45 -12.50 -15.32
CA GLY A 84 -12.06 -11.34 -14.69
C GLY A 84 -12.94 -11.68 -13.48
N ARG A 85 -12.57 -12.71 -12.71
CA ARG A 85 -13.26 -13.14 -11.50
C ARG A 85 -13.52 -11.95 -10.59
N ARG A 86 -14.74 -11.89 -10.04
CA ARG A 86 -15.20 -10.85 -9.12
C ARG A 86 -15.50 -11.44 -7.75
N CYS A 87 -15.52 -10.57 -6.74
CA CYS A 87 -15.92 -10.90 -5.38
C CYS A 87 -16.80 -9.79 -4.82
N LYS A 88 -18.09 -10.09 -4.60
CA LYS A 88 -19.06 -9.11 -4.11
C LYS A 88 -18.70 -8.61 -2.71
N GLU A 89 -18.19 -9.50 -1.85
CA GLU A 89 -17.73 -9.15 -0.51
C GLU A 89 -16.51 -8.23 -0.54
N ASP A 90 -15.63 -8.36 -1.54
CA ASP A 90 -14.46 -7.49 -1.71
C ASP A 90 -14.87 -6.09 -2.18
N GLU A 91 -15.77 -6.03 -3.16
CA GLU A 91 -16.40 -4.79 -3.62
C GLU A 91 -17.12 -4.08 -2.47
N LYS A 92 -17.89 -4.83 -1.66
CA LYS A 92 -18.59 -4.32 -0.47
C LYS A 92 -17.61 -3.82 0.60
N LEU A 93 -16.59 -4.60 0.93
CA LEU A 93 -15.57 -4.23 1.93
C LEU A 93 -14.88 -2.92 1.56
N ILE A 94 -14.44 -2.83 0.31
CA ILE A 94 -13.75 -1.63 -0.17
C ILE A 94 -14.74 -0.45 -0.15
N ASN A 95 -15.95 -0.58 -0.68
CA ASN A 95 -16.94 0.51 -0.68
C ASN A 95 -17.38 0.97 0.72
N ALA A 96 -17.41 0.07 1.72
CA ALA A 96 -17.72 0.43 3.10
C ALA A 96 -16.70 1.39 3.75
N THR A 97 -15.55 1.60 3.10
CA THR A 97 -14.51 2.54 3.56
C THR A 97 -14.77 3.97 3.08
N LEU A 98 -15.61 4.14 2.05
CA LEU A 98 -16.05 5.43 1.53
C LEU A 98 -17.29 5.91 2.28
N ARG A 99 -17.34 7.21 2.57
CA ARG A 99 -18.59 7.87 2.97
C ARG A 99 -19.41 8.25 1.73
N ALA A 100 -20.71 8.46 1.92
CA ALA A 100 -21.62 8.86 0.85
C ALA A 100 -21.09 10.06 0.05
N GLY A 101 -21.18 9.97 -1.28
CA GLY A 101 -20.75 11.02 -2.21
C GLY A 101 -19.23 11.21 -2.33
N LYS A 102 -18.42 10.28 -1.83
CA LYS A 102 -16.95 10.35 -1.93
C LYS A 102 -16.42 9.29 -2.90
N ARG A 103 -15.29 9.61 -3.54
CA ARG A 103 -14.53 8.68 -4.39
C ARG A 103 -13.19 8.35 -3.73
N GLY A 104 -12.61 7.22 -4.08
CA GLY A 104 -11.29 6.84 -3.61
C GLY A 104 -10.31 6.46 -4.70
N TYR A 105 -9.09 6.22 -4.26
CA TYR A 105 -7.96 5.90 -5.12
C TYR A 105 -7.41 4.53 -4.79
N ILE A 106 -7.04 3.75 -5.79
CA ILE A 106 -6.27 2.51 -5.64
C ILE A 106 -4.92 2.76 -6.28
N ILE A 107 -3.87 2.86 -5.47
CA ILE A 107 -2.50 3.12 -5.95
C ILE A 107 -1.80 1.80 -6.15
N ASP A 108 -1.71 1.31 -7.38
CA ASP A 108 -0.88 0.15 -7.70
C ASP A 108 0.57 0.62 -7.92
N THR A 109 1.46 0.10 -7.09
CA THR A 109 2.88 0.47 -7.07
C THR A 109 3.73 -0.38 -8.01
N ARG A 110 3.16 -1.42 -8.62
CA ARG A 110 3.89 -2.23 -9.60
C ARG A 110 4.05 -1.42 -10.89
N PRO A 111 5.00 -1.77 -11.77
CA PRO A 111 4.96 -1.39 -13.19
C PRO A 111 3.78 -2.02 -13.94
N LEU A 112 3.29 -1.41 -15.04
CA LEU A 112 2.00 -1.79 -15.67
C LEU A 112 2.09 -3.16 -16.32
N ASN A 113 3.21 -3.42 -17.01
CA ASN A 113 3.55 -4.72 -17.56
C ASN A 113 3.57 -5.81 -16.47
N VAL A 114 4.09 -5.51 -15.27
CA VAL A 114 4.12 -6.42 -14.13
C VAL A 114 2.72 -6.70 -13.60
N ALA A 115 1.85 -5.69 -13.54
CA ALA A 115 0.46 -5.86 -13.14
C ALA A 115 -0.32 -6.73 -14.15
N GLN A 116 -0.08 -6.56 -15.45
CA GLN A 116 -0.65 -7.38 -16.52
C GLN A 116 -0.15 -8.82 -16.47
N GLN A 117 1.16 -9.04 -16.27
CA GLN A 117 1.72 -10.39 -16.09
C GLN A 117 1.13 -11.09 -14.85
N ALA A 118 0.89 -10.34 -13.77
CA ALA A 118 0.25 -10.90 -12.59
C ALA A 118 -1.20 -11.34 -12.87
N ARG A 119 -1.94 -10.60 -13.73
CA ARG A 119 -3.26 -10.98 -14.21
C ARG A 119 -3.23 -12.31 -14.98
N ALA A 120 -2.25 -12.46 -15.89
CA ALA A 120 -2.07 -13.70 -16.64
C ALA A 120 -1.80 -14.91 -15.73
N LYS A 121 -1.17 -14.70 -14.57
CA LYS A 121 -0.88 -15.74 -13.56
C LYS A 121 -1.98 -15.94 -12.51
N GLY A 122 -3.22 -15.49 -12.78
CA GLY A 122 -4.36 -15.64 -11.87
C GLY A 122 -4.52 -14.53 -10.82
N GLY A 123 -3.59 -13.58 -10.73
CA GLY A 123 -3.71 -12.36 -9.93
C GLY A 123 -4.44 -11.25 -10.68
N GLY A 124 -3.98 -10.00 -10.52
CA GLY A 124 -4.45 -8.88 -11.33
C GLY A 124 -4.57 -7.58 -10.54
N PHE A 125 -5.60 -6.79 -10.88
CA PHE A 125 -5.87 -5.47 -10.33
C PHE A 125 -7.37 -5.15 -10.44
N GLU A 126 -7.84 -4.20 -9.64
CA GLU A 126 -9.22 -3.71 -9.67
C GLU A 126 -9.53 -3.01 -11.00
N GLN A 127 -10.61 -3.43 -11.65
CA GLN A 127 -11.11 -2.83 -12.89
C GLN A 127 -12.15 -1.76 -12.54
N GLU A 128 -12.01 -0.54 -13.09
CA GLU A 128 -12.88 0.59 -12.73
C GLU A 128 -14.36 0.31 -13.00
N ALA A 129 -14.68 -0.53 -13.99
CA ALA A 129 -16.05 -1.00 -14.27
C ALA A 129 -16.70 -1.73 -13.07
N HIS A 130 -15.92 -2.40 -12.23
CA HIS A 130 -16.41 -3.13 -11.05
C HIS A 130 -16.25 -2.32 -9.75
N TYR A 131 -15.44 -1.26 -9.78
CA TYR A 131 -15.18 -0.38 -8.65
C TYR A 131 -15.39 1.08 -9.08
N PRO A 132 -16.62 1.50 -9.44
CA PRO A 132 -16.86 2.80 -10.10
C PRO A 132 -16.52 4.03 -9.24
N GLN A 133 -16.56 3.87 -7.92
CA GLN A 133 -16.17 4.90 -6.97
C GLN A 133 -14.65 4.98 -6.75
N TRP A 134 -13.88 4.06 -7.36
CA TRP A 134 -12.45 3.90 -7.17
C TRP A 134 -11.69 4.16 -8.46
N ARG A 135 -10.84 5.18 -8.43
CA ARG A 135 -9.93 5.47 -9.52
C ARG A 135 -8.61 4.74 -9.31
N ARG A 136 -8.15 3.97 -10.29
CA ARG A 136 -6.85 3.32 -10.19
C ARG A 136 -5.77 4.29 -10.65
N ILE A 137 -4.73 4.44 -9.83
CA ILE A 137 -3.51 5.18 -10.18
C ILE A 137 -2.34 4.20 -10.18
N HIS A 138 -1.45 4.38 -11.14
CA HIS A 138 -0.26 3.58 -11.30
C HIS A 138 0.98 4.39 -10.95
N LYS A 139 1.82 3.87 -10.04
CA LYS A 139 3.06 4.50 -9.62
C LYS A 139 4.17 3.48 -9.50
N SER A 140 4.94 3.31 -10.57
CA SER A 140 5.95 2.27 -10.69
C SER A 140 7.04 2.41 -9.62
N ILE A 141 7.10 1.44 -8.71
CA ILE A 141 8.20 1.22 -7.79
C ILE A 141 8.86 -0.11 -8.18
N GLU A 142 10.17 -0.06 -8.38
CA GLU A 142 10.94 -1.21 -8.81
C GLU A 142 10.95 -2.33 -7.77
N ARG A 143 11.15 -3.56 -8.27
CA ARG A 143 11.22 -4.74 -7.40
C ARG A 143 12.51 -4.75 -6.60
N TYR A 144 12.49 -5.51 -5.50
CA TYR A 144 13.60 -5.56 -4.54
C TYR A 144 14.96 -5.89 -5.18
N HIS A 145 15.01 -6.76 -6.20
CA HIS A 145 16.27 -7.15 -6.84
C HIS A 145 16.88 -5.99 -7.63
N ILE A 146 16.06 -5.21 -8.34
CA ILE A 146 16.50 -4.01 -9.07
C ILE A 146 17.01 -2.96 -8.07
N LEU A 147 16.28 -2.76 -6.96
CA LEU A 147 16.73 -1.84 -5.89
C LEU A 147 18.03 -2.31 -5.23
N GLN A 148 18.20 -3.63 -5.07
CA GLN A 148 19.42 -4.21 -4.50
C GLN A 148 20.61 -4.02 -5.45
N GLU A 149 20.44 -4.30 -6.74
CA GLU A 149 21.47 -4.07 -7.77
C GLU A 149 21.85 -2.58 -7.86
N SER A 150 20.85 -1.69 -7.79
CA SER A 150 21.06 -0.24 -7.74
C SER A 150 21.89 0.19 -6.53
N LEU A 151 21.59 -0.38 -5.34
CA LEU A 151 22.36 -0.11 -4.13
C LEU A 151 23.80 -0.62 -4.23
N ILE A 152 24.02 -1.82 -4.79
CA ILE A 152 25.36 -2.38 -5.00
C ILE A 152 26.18 -1.43 -5.89
N LYS A 153 25.63 -0.98 -7.02
CA LYS A 153 26.29 -0.01 -7.92
C LYS A 153 26.62 1.31 -7.23
N LEU A 154 25.73 1.81 -6.37
CA LEU A 154 25.98 3.02 -5.58
C LEU A 154 27.17 2.82 -4.63
N VAL A 155 27.19 1.70 -3.90
CA VAL A 155 28.27 1.38 -2.96
C VAL A 155 29.61 1.25 -3.70
N GLU A 156 29.63 0.64 -4.89
CA GLU A 156 30.81 0.56 -5.75
C GLU A 156 31.28 1.94 -6.25
N ALA A 157 30.35 2.87 -6.51
CA ALA A 157 30.68 4.25 -6.86
C ALA A 157 31.26 5.02 -5.66
N CYS A 158 30.74 4.80 -4.46
CA CYS A 158 31.25 5.40 -3.22
C CYS A 158 32.64 4.89 -2.83
N ASN A 159 32.97 3.64 -3.17
CA ASN A 159 34.26 3.02 -2.91
C ASN A 159 35.31 3.29 -4.01
N ASP A 160 34.98 4.07 -5.04
CA ASP A 160 35.92 4.43 -6.10
C ASP A 160 36.98 5.38 -5.53
N GLN A 161 38.24 4.94 -5.52
CA GLN A 161 39.37 5.75 -5.04
C GLN A 161 39.86 6.76 -6.08
N THR A 162 39.29 6.75 -7.30
CA THR A 162 39.63 7.75 -8.30
C THR A 162 39.06 9.12 -7.91
N HIS A 163 39.92 10.11 -7.72
CA HIS A 163 39.54 11.49 -7.41
C HIS A 163 39.01 12.26 -8.64
N ASN A 164 38.16 11.62 -9.46
CA ASN A 164 37.58 12.22 -10.67
C ASN A 164 36.06 12.38 -10.50
N MET A 165 35.60 13.63 -10.46
CA MET A 165 34.19 13.98 -10.23
C MET A 165 33.26 13.55 -11.36
N ASP A 166 33.67 13.72 -12.62
CA ASP A 166 32.83 13.36 -13.78
C ASP A 166 32.56 11.86 -13.83
N ARG A 167 33.60 11.08 -13.56
CA ARG A 167 33.49 9.62 -13.44
C ARG A 167 32.58 9.23 -12.27
N TRP A 168 32.74 9.86 -11.11
CA TRP A 168 31.88 9.58 -9.96
C TRP A 168 30.39 9.89 -10.25
N LEU A 169 30.10 11.05 -10.85
CA LEU A 169 28.74 11.45 -11.25
C LEU A 169 28.15 10.47 -12.26
N SER A 170 28.93 10.04 -13.26
CA SER A 170 28.50 9.05 -14.24
C SER A 170 28.15 7.69 -13.59
N ARG A 171 28.95 7.22 -12.62
CA ARG A 171 28.65 5.98 -11.88
C ARG A 171 27.43 6.12 -10.97
N LEU A 172 27.27 7.29 -10.32
CA LEU A 172 26.08 7.61 -9.53
C LEU A 172 24.82 7.57 -10.39
N GLU A 173 24.84 8.19 -11.57
CA GLU A 173 23.71 8.16 -12.50
C GLU A 173 23.42 6.73 -13.00
N ALA A 174 24.46 5.99 -13.38
CA ALA A 174 24.34 4.59 -13.82
C ALA A 174 23.77 3.65 -12.74
N SER A 175 23.91 4.00 -11.45
CA SER A 175 23.31 3.26 -10.34
C SER A 175 21.78 3.35 -10.33
N ASN A 176 21.19 4.41 -10.90
CA ASN A 176 19.76 4.76 -10.80
C ASN A 176 19.21 4.94 -9.37
N TRP A 177 20.07 4.97 -8.34
CA TRP A 177 19.61 4.99 -6.95
C TRP A 177 18.75 6.21 -6.64
N LEU A 178 19.21 7.40 -7.03
CA LEU A 178 18.48 8.66 -6.81
C LEU A 178 17.16 8.69 -7.59
N THR A 179 17.11 8.09 -8.78
CA THR A 179 15.87 7.92 -9.55
C THR A 179 14.86 7.08 -8.78
N HIS A 180 15.28 5.94 -8.22
CA HIS A 180 14.40 5.10 -7.41
C HIS A 180 13.90 5.81 -6.15
N ILE A 181 14.78 6.55 -5.46
CA ILE A 181 14.39 7.35 -4.29
C ILE A 181 13.37 8.42 -4.68
N LYS A 182 13.60 9.14 -5.78
CA LYS A 182 12.66 10.14 -6.32
C LYS A 182 11.29 9.54 -6.59
N GLU A 183 11.22 8.38 -7.24
CA GLU A 183 9.93 7.72 -7.55
C GLU A 183 9.17 7.26 -6.29
N ILE A 184 9.89 6.72 -5.29
CA ILE A 184 9.30 6.34 -3.99
C ILE A 184 8.74 7.58 -3.28
N LEU A 185 9.52 8.66 -3.19
CA LEU A 185 9.09 9.91 -2.56
C LEU A 185 7.93 10.57 -3.31
N THR A 186 7.95 10.55 -4.65
CA THR A 186 6.84 11.06 -5.48
C THR A 186 5.55 10.27 -5.22
N THR A 187 5.67 8.95 -5.06
CA THR A 187 4.53 8.08 -4.74
C THR A 187 3.99 8.35 -3.33
N ALA A 188 4.88 8.56 -2.35
CA ALA A 188 4.50 8.93 -0.99
C ALA A 188 3.84 10.31 -0.93
N CYS A 189 4.37 11.28 -1.67
CA CYS A 189 3.80 12.62 -1.79
C CYS A 189 2.39 12.57 -2.40
N LEU A 190 2.19 11.80 -3.47
CA LEU A 190 0.85 11.58 -4.03
C LEU A 190 -0.12 11.01 -2.97
N ALA A 191 0.34 10.03 -2.19
CA ALA A 191 -0.45 9.44 -1.10
C ALA A 191 -0.91 10.49 -0.10
N ALA A 192 0.03 11.31 0.37
CA ALA A 192 -0.20 12.36 1.35
C ALA A 192 -1.15 13.43 0.79
N GLN A 193 -0.94 13.87 -0.45
CA GLN A 193 -1.84 14.81 -1.13
C GLN A 193 -3.26 14.26 -1.25
N CYS A 194 -3.42 12.96 -1.54
CA CYS A 194 -4.73 12.33 -1.56
C CYS A 194 -5.39 12.26 -0.17
N LEU A 195 -4.62 12.30 0.93
CA LEU A 195 -5.14 12.34 2.30
C LEU A 195 -5.48 13.76 2.76
N ASP A 196 -4.71 14.76 2.33
CA ASP A 196 -4.88 16.14 2.78
C ASP A 196 -5.97 16.91 2.01
N ARG A 197 -6.20 16.58 0.72
CA ARG A 197 -7.25 17.20 -0.11
C ARG A 197 -8.68 16.80 0.32
N ALA A 198 -9.09 17.25 1.51
CA ALA A 198 -10.45 17.21 2.02
C ALA A 198 -11.41 18.09 1.19
N ALA A 199 -10.90 19.09 0.47
CA ALA A 199 -11.67 20.10 -0.25
C ALA A 199 -12.38 19.60 -1.52
N LEU A 200 -12.05 18.41 -2.04
CA LEU A 200 -12.61 17.89 -3.30
C LEU A 200 -13.53 16.67 -3.10
N GLY A 201 -13.95 16.38 -1.86
CA GLY A 201 -14.83 15.24 -1.59
C GLY A 201 -14.21 13.87 -1.94
N LEU A 202 -12.90 13.74 -1.81
CA LEU A 202 -12.18 12.50 -2.07
C LEU A 202 -11.75 11.86 -0.75
N ARG A 203 -11.94 10.54 -0.64
CA ARG A 203 -11.33 9.69 0.39
C ARG A 203 -10.28 8.81 -0.27
N CYS A 204 -9.00 9.10 -0.05
CA CYS A 204 -7.96 8.15 -0.44
C CYS A 204 -8.14 6.85 0.34
N CYS A 205 -7.95 5.71 -0.32
CA CYS A 205 -7.61 4.46 0.33
C CYS A 205 -6.35 3.99 -0.35
N MET A 206 -5.20 4.48 0.10
CA MET A 206 -3.95 4.01 -0.48
C MET A 206 -3.90 2.48 -0.33
N ARG A 207 -3.59 1.77 -1.42
CA ARG A 207 -3.36 0.33 -1.43
C ARG A 207 -1.93 0.08 -1.87
N ALA A 208 -0.95 0.32 -1.01
CA ALA A 208 0.42 -0.04 -1.34
C ALA A 208 0.54 -1.57 -1.48
N PHE A 209 0.68 -2.06 -2.72
CA PHE A 209 1.26 -3.36 -2.94
C PHE A 209 2.77 -3.27 -2.80
N SER A 210 3.38 -4.36 -2.39
CA SER A 210 4.23 -5.11 -3.29
C SER A 210 4.37 -6.52 -2.67
N ASN A 211 4.75 -7.53 -3.43
CA ASN A 211 4.83 -8.93 -2.98
C ASN A 211 5.67 -9.13 -1.70
N CYS A 212 5.03 -9.22 -0.54
CA CYS A 212 5.65 -9.69 0.70
C CYS A 212 5.68 -11.22 0.66
N ARG A 213 6.49 -11.81 -0.25
CA ARG A 213 6.66 -13.27 -0.29
C ARG A 213 7.79 -13.76 0.61
N LYS A 214 8.80 -12.95 0.95
CA LYS A 214 9.89 -13.37 1.84
C LYS A 214 10.45 -12.18 2.63
N ARG A 215 11.03 -12.49 3.78
CA ARG A 215 11.49 -11.65 4.90
C ARG A 215 12.57 -10.60 4.54
N GLY A 216 12.31 -9.68 3.61
CA GLY A 216 13.24 -8.60 3.29
C GLY A 216 12.98 -7.35 4.12
N LEU A 217 13.92 -7.00 5.01
CA LEU A 217 13.90 -5.75 5.82
C LEU A 217 13.62 -4.50 4.96
N LEU A 218 14.15 -4.46 3.73
CA LEU A 218 14.05 -3.33 2.81
C LEU A 218 12.60 -3.00 2.40
N PHE A 219 11.69 -3.98 2.45
CA PHE A 219 10.30 -3.78 2.05
C PHE A 219 9.42 -3.20 3.16
N ILE A 220 9.75 -3.55 4.40
CA ILE A 220 9.20 -2.89 5.58
C ILE A 220 9.67 -1.44 5.59
N VAL A 221 10.90 -1.17 5.15
CA VAL A 221 11.38 0.20 4.95
C VAL A 221 10.60 0.89 3.84
N VAL A 222 10.42 0.35 2.62
CA VAL A 222 9.73 1.13 1.57
C VAL A 222 8.22 1.32 1.84
N CYS A 223 7.48 0.28 2.23
CA CYS A 223 6.06 0.43 2.59
C CYS A 223 5.86 1.17 3.93
N GLY A 224 6.76 0.94 4.90
CA GLY A 224 6.76 1.64 6.18
C GLY A 224 7.16 3.09 6.01
N LEU A 225 8.14 3.42 5.17
CA LEU A 225 8.55 4.77 4.78
C LEU A 225 7.44 5.43 3.98
N LEU A 226 6.73 4.73 3.09
CA LEU A 226 5.55 5.29 2.41
C LEU A 226 4.46 5.67 3.43
N ILE A 227 4.16 4.80 4.40
CA ILE A 227 3.17 5.09 5.44
C ILE A 227 3.67 6.17 6.39
N VAL A 228 4.94 6.12 6.81
CA VAL A 228 5.56 7.05 7.76
C VAL A 228 5.75 8.42 7.12
N VAL A 229 6.29 8.50 5.90
CA VAL A 229 6.42 9.75 5.14
C VAL A 229 5.03 10.30 4.81
N ALA A 230 4.07 9.48 4.38
CA ALA A 230 2.71 9.99 4.17
C ALA A 230 2.06 10.50 5.46
N SER A 231 2.31 9.83 6.59
CA SER A 231 1.81 10.26 7.90
C SER A 231 2.50 11.54 8.38
N LEU A 232 3.83 11.63 8.27
CA LEU A 232 4.62 12.80 8.64
C LEU A 232 4.27 14.00 7.78
N VAL A 233 4.17 13.84 6.46
CA VAL A 233 3.77 14.93 5.56
C VAL A 233 2.33 15.39 5.85
N ALA A 234 1.40 14.46 6.08
CA ALA A 234 0.02 14.81 6.43
C ALA A 234 -0.10 15.50 7.80
N GLU A 235 0.74 15.13 8.77
CA GLU A 235 0.68 15.67 10.13
C GLU A 235 1.44 17.00 10.28
N TYR A 236 2.55 17.17 9.54
CA TYR A 236 3.46 18.32 9.69
C TYR A 236 3.37 19.38 8.58
N ARG A 237 2.58 19.21 7.51
CA ARG A 237 2.46 20.19 6.40
C ARG A 237 3.82 20.72 5.91
N LEU A 238 4.76 19.82 5.64
CA LEU A 238 5.99 20.17 4.89
C LEU A 238 5.66 20.32 3.41
#